data_AF-A0A942IF26-F1
#
_entry.id   AF-A0A942IF26-F1
#
_cell.length_a   1.000
_cell.length_b   1.000
_cell.length_c   1.000
_cell.angle_alpha   90.00
_cell.angle_beta   90.00
_cell.angle_gamma   90.00
#
_symmetry.space_group_name_H-M   'P 1'
#
loop_
_entity.id
_entity.type
_entity.pdbx_description
1 polymer ?
#
loop_
_entity_poly.entity_id
_entity_poly.type
_entity_poly.pdbx_seq_one_letter_code
_entity_poly.pdbx_strand_id
1 'polypeptide(L)' 'MPFVSFITMKKLQPGDKVVKVDKDLGIAWVLLPPDPNLGGFQGISPRIMDEEKFLSAKKRAKKEAN' A
#
# COMPACT_ATOMS: atom_id res chain seq x y z
N MET A 1 1.98 -19.26 16.95
CA MET A 1 1.48 -17.90 16.63
C MET A 1 1.63 -17.66 15.13
N PRO A 2 0.59 -17.38 14.34
CA PRO A 2 0.81 -16.78 13.04
C PRO A 2 1.07 -15.30 13.28
N PHE A 3 2.31 -14.87 13.01
CA PHE A 3 2.67 -13.46 12.97
C PHE A 3 1.98 -12.87 11.75
N VAL A 4 0.70 -12.54 11.89
CA VAL A 4 0.01 -11.67 10.94
C VAL A 4 0.69 -10.33 11.14
N SER A 5 1.77 -10.11 10.38
CA SER A 5 2.40 -8.81 10.25
C SER A 5 1.29 -7.91 9.71
N PHE A 6 0.64 -7.19 10.61
CA PHE A 6 -0.26 -6.11 10.27
C PHE A 6 0.64 -5.16 9.48
N ILE A 7 0.59 -5.25 8.16
CA ILE A 7 1.20 -4.26 7.29
C ILE A 7 0.47 -2.98 7.67
N THR A 8 1.04 -2.21 8.58
CA THR A 8 0.59 -0.87 8.93
C THR A 8 0.79 -0.07 7.66
N MET A 9 -0.21 -0.10 6.77
CA MET A 9 -0.16 0.59 5.51
C MET A 9 0.03 2.07 5.82
N LYS A 10 1.19 2.59 5.41
CA LYS A 10 1.54 3.98 5.70
C LYS A 10 0.75 4.90 4.78
N LYS A 11 0.44 6.10 5.28
CA LYS A 11 -0.12 7.17 4.45
C LYS A 11 0.88 7.60 3.40
N LEU A 12 0.38 8.03 2.25
CA LEU A 12 1.16 8.61 1.16
C LEU A 12 1.88 9.86 1.67
N GLN A 13 3.20 9.93 1.47
CA GLN A 13 3.97 11.12 1.79
C GLN A 13 4.17 11.99 0.55
N PRO A 14 4.26 13.31 0.68
CA PRO A 14 4.44 14.22 -0.45
C PRO A 14 5.78 14.03 -1.20
N GLY A 15 6.76 13.34 -0.59
CA GLY A 15 8.03 12.98 -1.24
C GLY A 15 8.03 11.59 -1.90
N ASP A 16 6.95 10.82 -1.78
CA ASP A 16 6.87 9.50 -2.40
C ASP A 16 6.65 9.62 -3.91
N LYS A 17 7.39 8.84 -4.70
CA LYS A 17 7.26 8.84 -6.16
C LYS A 17 6.13 7.91 -6.58
N VAL A 18 4.93 8.47 -6.79
CA VAL A 18 3.75 7.71 -7.20
C VAL A 18 3.92 7.18 -8.62
N VAL A 19 3.84 5.86 -8.79
CA VAL A 19 3.89 5.17 -10.08
C VAL A 19 2.51 4.80 -10.60
N LYS A 20 1.56 4.53 -9.69
CA LYS A 20 0.16 4.21 -10.05
C LYS A 20 -0.78 4.64 -8.94
N VAL A 21 -2.00 5.03 -9.29
CA VAL A 21 -3.05 5.37 -8.32
C VAL A 21 -4.27 4.51 -8.59
N ASP A 22 -4.75 3.81 -7.57
CA ASP A 22 -5.98 3.02 -7.61
C ASP A 22 -7.07 3.80 -6.86
N LYS A 23 -7.87 4.53 -7.64
CA LYS A 23 -8.95 5.40 -7.13
C LYS A 23 -10.06 4.61 -6.44
N ASP A 24 -10.32 3.38 -6.90
CA ASP A 24 -11.33 2.48 -6.33
C ASP A 24 -10.97 2.01 -4.92
N LEU A 25 -9.68 1.82 -4.67
CA LEU A 25 -9.15 1.37 -3.39
C LEU A 25 -8.70 2.52 -2.49
N GLY A 26 -8.57 3.74 -3.03
CA GLY A 26 -8.04 4.89 -2.29
C GLY A 26 -6.55 4.77 -1.97
N ILE A 27 -5.80 3.99 -2.74
CA ILE A 27 -4.36 3.75 -2.54
C ILE A 27 -3.54 4.26 -3.73
N ALA A 28 -2.29 4.61 -3.45
CA ALA A 28 -1.29 4.96 -4.44
C ALA A 28 -0.11 4.00 -4.31
N TRP A 29 0.34 3.44 -5.42
CA TRP A 29 1.57 2.68 -5.50
C TRP A 29 2.73 3.65 -5.64
N VAL A 30 3.67 3.57 -4.72
CA VAL A 30 4.86 4.42 -4.71
C VAL A 30 6.08 3.58 -4.97
N LEU A 31 7.02 4.14 -5.72
CA LEU A 31 8.31 3.54 -5.97
C LEU A 31 9.20 3.79 -4.76
N LEU A 32 9.66 2.72 -4.13
CA LEU A 32 10.60 2.82 -3.03
C LEU A 32 12.00 3.17 -3.57
N PRO A 33 12.86 3.77 -2.76
CA PRO A 33 14.28 3.83 -3.09
C PRO A 33 14.84 2.40 -3.25
N PRO A 34 15.81 2.20 -4.16
CA PRO A 34 16.47 0.92 -4.31
C PRO A 34 17.18 0.55 -3.01
N ASP A 35 16.96 -0.66 -2.51
CA ASP A 35 17.59 -1.12 -1.28
C ASP A 35 18.98 -1.67 -1.59
N PRO A 36 20.07 -1.04 -1.09
CA PRO A 36 21.43 -1.51 -1.32
C PRO A 36 21.68 -2.90 -0.71
N ASN A 37 20.95 -3.29 0.34
CA ASN A 37 21.08 -4.61 0.95
C ASN A 37 20.45 -5.73 0.11
N LEU A 38 19.54 -5.39 -0.81
CA LEU A 38 18.91 -6.31 -1.75
C LEU A 38 19.53 -6.21 -3.17
N GLY A 39 20.76 -5.71 -3.28
CA GLY A 39 21.44 -5.57 -4.57
C GLY A 39 20.85 -4.47 -5.47
N GLY A 40 20.24 -3.44 -4.88
CA GLY A 40 19.61 -2.35 -5.61
C GLY A 40 18.18 -2.66 -6.06
N PHE A 41 17.53 -3.69 -5.50
CA PHE A 41 16.14 -3.99 -5.78
C PHE A 41 15.25 -2.79 -5.46
N GLN A 42 14.46 -2.36 -6.45
CA GLN A 42 13.54 -1.25 -6.31
C GLN A 42 12.11 -1.78 -6.15
N GLY A 43 11.63 -1.78 -4.91
CA GLY A 43 10.27 -2.23 -4.60
C GLY A 43 9.21 -1.19 -4.95
N ILE A 44 7.98 -1.66 -5.13
CA ILE A 44 6.79 -0.80 -5.18
C ILE A 44 5.98 -1.09 -3.91
N SER A 45 5.59 -0.03 -3.20
CA SER A 45 4.81 -0.15 -1.97
C SER A 45 3.47 0.57 -2.12
N PRO A 46 2.34 -0.08 -1.79
CA PRO A 46 1.07 0.62 -1.71
C PRO A 46 1.04 1.53 -0.48
N ARG A 47 0.56 2.76 -0.67
CA ARG A 47 0.35 3.79 0.34
C ARG A 47 -1.10 4.22 0.34
N ILE A 48 -1.63 4.49 1.54
CA ILE A 48 -3.01 4.97 1.68
C ILE A 48 -3.03 6.45 1.31
N MET A 49 -3.83 6.80 0.31
CA MET A 49 -4.08 8.18 -0.08
C MET A 49 -5.34 8.72 0.62
N ASP A 50 -6.36 7.87 0.74
CA ASP A 50 -7.66 8.18 1.33
C ASP A 50 -8.09 7.05 2.27
N GLU A 51 -8.09 7.31 3.58
CA GLU A 51 -8.39 6.31 4.61
C GLU A 51 -9.84 5.81 4.54
N GLU A 52 -10.80 6.68 4.22
CA GLU A 52 -12.22 6.33 4.16
C GLU A 52 -12.50 5.38 3.00
N LYS A 53 -11.91 5.66 1.84
CA LYS A 53 -11.99 4.77 0.67
C LYS A 53 -11.28 3.46 0.91
N PHE A 54 -10.10 3.49 1.50
CA PHE A 54 -9.36 2.27 1.83
C PHE A 54 -10.13 1.36 2.81
N LEU A 55 -10.72 1.94 3.86
CA LEU A 55 -11.56 1.21 4.82
C LEU A 55 -12.79 0.59 4.15
N SER A 56 -13.44 1.33 3.25
CA SER A 56 -14.62 0.86 2.52
C SER A 56 -14.27 -0.26 1.54
N ALA A 57 -13.17 -0.12 0.80
CA ALA A 57 -12.66 -1.14 -0.10
C ALA A 57 -12.22 -2.40 0.66
N LYS A 58 -11.52 -2.26 1.79
CA LYS A 58 -11.12 -3.38 2.65
C LYS A 58 -12.33 -4.13 3.20
N LYS A 59 -13.41 -3.42 3.58
CA LYS A 59 -14.68 -4.04 4.01
C LYS A 59 -15.35 -4.82 2.88
N ARG A 60 -15.32 -4.31 1.64
CA ARG A 60 -15.82 -5.02 0.45
C ARG A 60 -15.01 -6.28 0.14
N ALA A 61 -13.69 -6.16 0.07
CA ALA A 61 -12.80 -7.29 -0.21
C ALA A 61 -12.89 -8.41 0.85
N LYS A 62 -13.11 -8.05 2.13
CA LYS A 62 -13.34 -9.03 3.20
C LYS A 62 -14.68 -9.77 3.07
N LYS A 63 -15.66 -9.20 2.37
CA LYS A 63 -17.00 -9.77 2.20
C LYS A 63 -17.08 -10.78 1.04
N GLU A 64 -16.17 -10.72 0.08
CA GLU A 64 -16.08 -11.68 -1.04
C GLU A 64 -15.21 -12.90 -0.72
N ALA A 65 -14.50 -12.91 0.40
CA ALA A 65 -13.67 -14.04 0.83
C ALA A 65 -14.43 -15.06 1.71
N ASN A 66 -15.76 -15.00 1.77
CA ASN A 66 -16.60 -15.88 2.59
C ASN A 66 -17.74 -16.50 1.78
#